data_AF-A0A6A4UB58-F1
#
_entry.id   AF-A0A6A4UB58-F1
#
_cell.length_a   1.000
_cell.length_b   1.000
_cell.length_c   1.000
_cell.angle_alpha   90.00
_cell.angle_beta   90.00
_cell.angle_gamma   90.00
#
_symmetry.space_group_name_H-M   'P 1'
#
loop_
_entity.id
_entity.type
_entity.pdbx_description
1 polymer ?
#
loop_
_entity_poly.entity_id
_entity_poly.type
_entity_poly.pdbx_seq_one_letter_code
_entity_poly.pdbx_strand_id
1 'polypeptide(L)'
;MLKQILGIVIILLVSFSAVSNAQGRMGFVGKIFDKNEANILFGEVKSSVELKPNVLKQALLKAKDYVVFVVKNGRISIVNEKKQVLAGEVQTVTANETMHIFSKDKVAEFVSLIGSSSIAVEDRGTTTTLTAGAYTLEFSTQCPPMCFE
;
A
#
# COMPACT_ATOMS: atom_id res chain seq x y z
N MET A 1 -22.16 -18.98 41.42
CA MET A 1 -22.12 -17.71 40.66
C MET A 1 -20.70 -17.17 40.48
N LEU A 2 -19.89 -16.98 41.54
CA LEU A 2 -18.51 -16.43 41.41
C LEU A 2 -17.58 -17.25 40.49
N LYS A 3 -17.65 -18.60 40.55
CA LYS A 3 -16.88 -19.49 39.65
C LYS A 3 -17.29 -19.41 38.17
N GLN A 4 -18.56 -19.11 37.88
CA GLN A 4 -19.06 -18.94 36.51
C GLN A 4 -18.65 -17.59 35.93
N ILE A 5 -18.67 -16.53 36.74
CA ILE A 5 -18.19 -15.20 36.35
C ILE A 5 -16.68 -15.23 36.07
N LEU A 6 -15.90 -15.91 36.92
CA LEU A 6 -14.46 -16.06 36.74
C LEU A 6 -14.10 -16.82 35.44
N GLY A 7 -14.88 -17.85 35.09
CA GLY A 7 -14.70 -18.58 33.83
C GLY A 7 -15.00 -17.74 32.58
N ILE A 8 -16.05 -16.91 32.63
CA ILE A 8 -16.42 -16.02 31.52
C ILE A 8 -15.36 -14.93 31.29
N VAL A 9 -14.77 -14.39 32.36
CA VAL A 9 -13.70 -13.37 32.26
C VAL A 9 -12.43 -13.95 31.62
N ILE A 10 -12.07 -15.21 31.94
CA ILE A 10 -10.90 -15.87 31.35
C ILE A 10 -11.13 -16.14 29.84
N ILE A 11 -12.33 -16.56 29.44
CA ILE A 11 -12.67 -16.79 28.02
C ILE A 11 -12.65 -15.48 27.20
N LEU A 12 -13.07 -14.36 27.79
CA LEU A 12 -13.00 -13.03 27.17
C LEU A 12 -11.56 -12.51 27.03
N LEU A 13 -10.66 -12.84 27.96
CA LEU A 13 -9.24 -12.46 27.89
C LEU A 13 -8.46 -13.26 26.83
N VAL A 14 -8.83 -14.51 26.55
CA VAL A 14 -8.17 -15.36 25.53
C VAL A 14 -8.64 -15.03 24.10
N SER A 15 -9.79 -14.37 23.94
CA SER A 15 -10.33 -14.02 22.61
C SER A 15 -9.76 -12.74 22.01
N PHE A 16 -9.00 -11.94 22.78
CA PHE A 16 -8.37 -10.69 22.28
C PHE A 16 -6.97 -10.88 21.67
N SER A 17 -6.36 -12.07 21.77
CA SER A 17 -4.97 -12.29 21.35
C SER A 17 -4.79 -12.81 19.92
N ALA A 18 -5.83 -12.85 19.07
CA ALA A 18 -5.78 -13.56 17.79
C ALA A 18 -5.75 -12.69 16.51
N VAL A 19 -5.69 -11.36 16.60
CA VAL A 19 -5.42 -10.50 15.43
C VAL A 19 -4.00 -9.94 15.48
N SER A 20 -3.03 -10.85 15.42
CA SER A 20 -1.68 -10.50 15.03
C SER A 20 -1.69 -10.19 13.54
N ASN A 21 -1.88 -8.93 13.14
CA ASN A 21 -1.53 -8.52 11.78
C ASN A 21 -0.04 -8.81 11.63
N ALA A 22 0.30 -9.83 10.84
CA ALA A 22 1.68 -10.22 10.61
C ALA A 22 2.39 -9.02 9.97
N GLN A 23 3.21 -8.34 10.75
CA GLN A 23 4.00 -7.22 10.27
C GLN A 23 5.11 -7.78 9.38
N GLY A 24 5.17 -7.34 8.12
CA GLY A 24 6.22 -7.74 7.20
C GLY A 24 7.61 -7.27 7.65
N ARG A 25 8.67 -7.78 7.00
CA ARG A 25 10.08 -7.54 7.38
C ARG A 25 10.50 -6.07 7.47
N MET A 26 9.84 -5.16 6.75
CA MET A 26 10.12 -3.72 6.74
C MET A 26 9.17 -2.91 7.62
N GLY A 27 8.33 -3.55 8.42
CA GLY A 27 7.38 -2.85 9.26
C GLY A 27 6.19 -2.27 8.49
N PHE A 28 5.61 -1.21 9.04
CA PHE A 28 4.54 -0.44 8.40
C PHE A 28 5.14 0.61 7.46
N VAL A 29 4.87 0.48 6.17
CA VAL A 29 5.33 1.37 5.11
C VAL A 29 4.12 2.06 4.49
N GLY A 30 4.19 3.38 4.41
CA GLY A 30 3.13 4.22 3.87
C GLY A 30 2.40 5.05 4.93
N LYS A 31 2.04 6.28 4.55
CA LYS A 31 1.20 7.19 5.31
C LYS A 31 0.20 7.88 4.38
N ILE A 32 -1.03 8.01 4.85
CA ILE A 32 -2.11 8.70 4.14
C ILE A 32 -2.20 10.13 4.66
N PHE A 33 -2.31 11.07 3.74
CA PHE A 33 -2.42 12.50 3.97
C PHE A 33 -3.69 13.04 3.32
N ASP A 34 -4.18 14.18 3.80
CA ASP A 34 -5.11 14.99 3.00
C ASP A 34 -4.38 15.49 1.73
N LYS A 35 -5.10 15.60 0.63
CA LYS A 35 -4.52 16.03 -0.65
C LYS A 35 -3.86 17.41 -0.58
N ASN A 36 -4.44 18.36 0.16
CA ASN A 36 -3.85 19.70 0.30
C ASN A 36 -2.59 19.66 1.16
N GLU A 37 -2.61 18.87 2.24
CA GLU A 37 -1.42 18.63 3.07
C GLU A 37 -0.29 18.01 2.23
N ALA A 38 -0.60 16.99 1.43
CA ALA A 38 0.38 16.34 0.54
C ALA A 38 0.98 17.31 -0.49
N ASN A 39 0.17 18.20 -1.06
CA ASN A 39 0.67 19.22 -2.00
C ASN A 39 1.66 20.19 -1.33
N ILE A 40 1.42 20.54 -0.06
CA ILE A 40 2.34 21.39 0.71
C ILE A 40 3.64 20.63 1.01
N LEU A 41 3.55 19.36 1.39
CA LEU A 41 4.71 18.56 1.81
C LEU A 41 5.58 18.08 0.66
N PHE A 42 4.98 17.72 -0.48
CA PHE A 42 5.65 17.02 -1.57
C PHE A 42 5.73 17.83 -2.86
N GLY A 43 5.20 19.05 -2.86
CA GLY A 43 5.22 19.94 -4.02
C GLY A 43 4.24 19.52 -5.12
N GLU A 44 4.37 20.15 -6.28
CA GLU A 44 3.46 19.97 -7.40
C GLU A 44 3.67 18.66 -8.16
N VAL A 45 2.59 18.14 -8.74
CA VAL A 45 2.61 16.97 -9.64
C VAL A 45 3.28 17.35 -10.96
N LYS A 46 4.32 16.60 -11.36
CA LYS A 46 5.06 16.77 -12.61
C LYS A 46 4.54 15.85 -13.72
N SER A 47 4.16 14.63 -13.36
CA SER A 47 3.44 13.73 -14.27
C SER A 47 2.50 12.82 -13.50
N SER A 48 1.52 12.24 -14.20
CA SER A 48 0.52 11.36 -13.58
C SER A 48 0.11 10.25 -14.55
N VAL A 49 -0.03 9.04 -14.00
CA VAL A 49 -0.55 7.88 -14.71
C VAL A 49 -1.79 7.38 -13.96
N GLU A 50 -2.88 7.18 -14.70
CA GLU A 50 -4.12 6.66 -14.13
C GLU A 50 -4.01 5.16 -13.81
N LEU A 51 -4.38 4.79 -12.59
CA LEU A 51 -4.54 3.43 -12.12
C LEU A 51 -6.01 3.16 -11.80
N LYS A 52 -6.58 2.16 -12.48
CA LYS A 52 -7.97 1.76 -12.20
C LYS A 52 -8.08 1.15 -10.80
N PRO A 53 -9.06 1.55 -9.96
CA PRO A 53 -9.22 1.03 -8.60
C PRO A 53 -9.32 -0.50 -8.52
N ASN A 54 -9.94 -1.13 -9.50
CA ASN A 54 -10.07 -2.59 -9.56
C ASN A 54 -8.72 -3.30 -9.73
N VAL A 55 -7.75 -2.69 -10.39
CA VAL A 55 -6.39 -3.24 -10.53
C VAL A 55 -5.72 -3.30 -9.16
N LEU A 56 -5.82 -2.22 -8.38
CA LEU A 56 -5.28 -2.17 -7.03
C LEU A 56 -5.98 -3.15 -6.08
N LYS A 57 -7.32 -3.24 -6.16
CA LYS A 57 -8.12 -4.22 -5.39
C LYS A 57 -7.71 -5.66 -5.71
N GLN A 58 -7.49 -5.99 -6.98
CA GLN A 58 -7.00 -7.31 -7.39
C GLN A 58 -5.60 -7.62 -6.84
N ALA A 59 -4.70 -6.63 -6.82
CA ALA A 59 -3.38 -6.81 -6.23
C ALA A 59 -3.46 -7.05 -4.72
N LEU A 60 -4.29 -6.29 -3.99
CA LEU A 60 -4.50 -6.46 -2.55
C LEU A 60 -4.94 -7.88 -2.17
N LEU A 61 -5.80 -8.52 -2.97
CA LEU A 61 -6.25 -9.89 -2.73
C LEU A 61 -5.12 -10.92 -2.82
N LYS A 62 -4.10 -10.65 -3.64
CA LYS A 62 -2.99 -11.57 -3.90
C LYS A 62 -1.73 -11.25 -3.11
N ALA A 63 -1.57 -10.00 -2.68
CA ALA A 63 -0.45 -9.54 -1.88
C ALA A 63 -0.42 -10.25 -0.52
N LYS A 64 0.79 -10.58 -0.04
CA LYS A 64 0.97 -11.14 1.29
C LYS A 64 1.13 -10.02 2.31
N ASP A 65 2.30 -9.39 2.34
CA ASP A 65 2.65 -8.38 3.35
C ASP A 65 2.75 -6.98 2.70
N TYR A 66 3.16 -6.91 1.43
CA TYR A 66 3.39 -5.67 0.71
C TYR A 66 2.76 -5.63 -0.69
N VAL A 67 2.45 -4.42 -1.13
CA VAL A 67 2.06 -4.09 -2.50
C VAL A 67 3.18 -3.24 -3.09
N VAL A 68 3.72 -3.67 -4.23
CA VAL A 68 4.88 -3.02 -4.86
C VAL A 68 4.48 -2.44 -6.20
N PHE A 69 4.63 -1.13 -6.36
CA PHE A 69 4.33 -0.43 -7.60
C PHE A 69 5.59 -0.25 -8.43
N VAL A 70 5.48 -0.53 -9.72
CA VAL A 70 6.51 -0.26 -10.71
C VAL A 70 5.92 0.67 -11.75
N VAL A 71 6.53 1.84 -11.93
CA VAL A 71 6.10 2.83 -12.91
C VAL A 71 7.18 2.93 -13.98
N LYS A 72 6.84 2.57 -15.21
CA LYS A 72 7.77 2.57 -16.33
C LYS A 72 7.07 3.01 -17.60
N ASN A 73 7.62 4.01 -18.28
CA ASN A 73 7.11 4.51 -19.57
C ASN A 73 5.60 4.82 -19.54
N GLY A 74 5.12 5.46 -18.47
CA GLY A 74 3.71 5.82 -18.32
C GLY A 74 2.78 4.63 -18.04
N ARG A 75 3.32 3.48 -17.65
CA ARG A 75 2.58 2.24 -17.39
C ARG A 75 2.88 1.74 -15.98
N ILE A 76 1.87 1.13 -15.36
CA ILE A 76 1.94 0.67 -13.97
C ILE A 76 1.80 -0.85 -13.92
N SER A 77 2.76 -1.48 -13.26
CA SER A 77 2.70 -2.88 -12.86
C SER A 77 2.67 -2.96 -11.34
N ILE A 78 1.83 -3.85 -10.80
CA ILE A 78 1.80 -4.12 -9.37
C ILE A 78 2.34 -5.53 -9.16
N VAL A 79 3.40 -5.65 -8.36
CA VAL A 79 4.10 -6.91 -8.09
C VAL A 79 4.10 -7.21 -6.59
N ASN A 80 4.48 -8.45 -6.26
CA ASN A 80 4.76 -8.86 -4.90
C ASN A 80 6.25 -8.69 -4.55
N GLU A 81 6.61 -9.09 -3.33
CA GLU A 81 7.97 -9.03 -2.79
C GLU A 81 8.98 -9.82 -3.63
N LYS A 82 8.50 -10.85 -4.35
CA LYS A 82 9.29 -11.70 -5.27
C LYS A 82 9.28 -11.17 -6.71
N LYS A 83 8.84 -9.93 -6.94
CA LYS A 83 8.70 -9.28 -8.25
C LYS A 83 7.75 -10.02 -9.21
N GLN A 84 6.87 -10.87 -8.69
CA GLN A 84 5.85 -11.55 -9.50
C GLN A 84 4.65 -10.63 -9.67
N VAL A 85 4.12 -10.54 -10.90
CA VAL A 85 2.99 -9.66 -11.23
C VAL A 85 1.73 -10.11 -10.50
N LEU A 86 1.14 -9.18 -9.73
CA LEU A 86 -0.15 -9.34 -9.07
C LEU A 86 -1.28 -8.79 -9.94
N ALA A 87 -1.08 -7.61 -10.53
CA ALA A 87 -2.04 -6.94 -11.42
C ALA A 87 -1.34 -5.83 -12.25
N GLY A 88 -2.09 -5.24 -13.19
CA GLY A 88 -1.60 -4.15 -14.04
C GLY A 88 -1.02 -4.64 -15.35
N GLU A 89 -0.21 -3.80 -15.99
CA GLU A 89 0.42 -4.18 -17.25
C GLU A 89 1.53 -5.20 -17.01
N VAL A 90 1.57 -6.25 -17.84
CA VAL A 90 2.62 -7.27 -17.77
C VAL A 90 3.87 -6.72 -18.43
N GLN A 91 4.70 -6.03 -17.66
CA GLN A 91 6.05 -5.64 -18.07
C GLN A 91 7.07 -6.45 -17.29
N THR A 92 8.14 -6.86 -17.97
CA THR A 92 9.30 -7.46 -17.31
C THR A 92 9.93 -6.42 -16.39
N VAL A 93 9.79 -6.60 -15.08
CA VAL A 93 10.41 -5.74 -14.07
C VAL A 93 11.89 -6.07 -14.00
N THR A 94 12.75 -5.14 -14.41
CA THR A 94 14.21 -5.31 -14.36
C THR A 94 14.79 -4.85 -13.03
N ALA A 95 16.03 -5.26 -12.71
CA ALA A 95 16.68 -4.90 -11.45
C ALA A 95 16.97 -3.39 -11.27
N ASN A 96 16.93 -2.62 -12.37
CA ASN A 96 17.26 -1.19 -12.37
C ASN A 96 16.02 -0.29 -12.23
N GLU A 97 14.82 -0.87 -12.23
CA GLU A 97 13.58 -0.11 -12.10
C GLU A 97 13.36 0.27 -10.64
N THR A 98 13.06 1.55 -10.40
CA THR A 98 12.65 2.01 -9.07
C THR A 98 11.24 1.49 -8.78
N MET A 99 11.13 0.75 -7.69
CA MET A 99 9.90 0.20 -7.18
C MET A 99 9.51 0.93 -5.90
N HIS A 100 8.20 1.14 -5.72
CA HIS A 100 7.64 1.83 -4.57
C HIS A 100 6.84 0.83 -3.74
N ILE A 101 7.30 0.59 -2.53
CA ILE A 101 6.77 -0.44 -1.66
C ILE A 101 5.86 0.20 -0.62
N PHE A 102 4.68 -0.39 -0.42
CA PHE A 102 3.75 -0.02 0.65
C PHE A 102 3.27 -1.28 1.39
N SER A 103 2.99 -1.14 2.69
CA SER A 103 2.35 -2.21 3.45
C SER A 103 0.94 -2.46 2.94
N LYS A 104 0.56 -3.73 2.80
CA LYS A 104 -0.76 -4.16 2.36
C LYS A 104 -1.88 -3.47 3.15
N ASP A 105 -1.75 -3.39 4.47
CA ASP A 105 -2.76 -2.77 5.34
C ASP A 105 -2.95 -1.27 5.06
N LYS A 106 -1.87 -0.54 4.77
CA LYS A 106 -1.96 0.90 4.43
C LYS A 106 -2.60 1.12 3.06
N VAL A 107 -2.29 0.24 2.10
CA VAL A 107 -2.96 0.26 0.79
C VAL A 107 -4.43 -0.11 0.91
N ALA A 108 -4.79 -1.07 1.78
CA ALA A 108 -6.17 -1.44 2.06
C ALA A 108 -6.95 -0.29 2.72
N GLU A 109 -6.35 0.40 3.69
CA GLU A 109 -6.90 1.60 4.31
C GLU A 109 -7.14 2.69 3.26
N PHE A 110 -6.15 2.99 2.41
CA PHE A 110 -6.28 3.95 1.33
C PHE A 110 -7.44 3.60 0.39
N VAL A 111 -7.53 2.34 -0.05
CA VAL A 111 -8.62 1.86 -0.91
C VAL A 111 -10.00 2.00 -0.24
N SER A 112 -10.09 1.80 1.08
CA SER A 112 -11.33 1.97 1.82
C SER A 112 -11.82 3.42 1.87
N LEU A 113 -10.89 4.38 1.93
CA LEU A 113 -11.20 5.81 2.00
C LEU A 113 -11.65 6.39 0.65
N ILE A 114 -11.08 5.89 -0.45
CA ILE A 114 -11.29 6.45 -1.79
C ILE A 114 -12.49 5.85 -2.53
N GLY A 115 -13.02 4.72 -2.05
CA GLY A 115 -14.16 4.02 -2.64
C GLY A 115 -13.95 3.58 -4.10
N SER A 116 -14.54 4.34 -5.03
CA SER A 116 -14.45 4.12 -6.49
C SER A 116 -13.77 5.25 -7.24
N SER A 117 -13.21 6.24 -6.54
CA SER A 117 -12.45 7.33 -7.17
C SER A 117 -11.28 6.78 -7.98
N SER A 118 -11.03 7.36 -9.15
CA SER A 118 -9.85 6.99 -9.95
C SER A 118 -8.56 7.35 -9.20
N ILE A 119 -7.54 6.51 -9.34
CA ILE A 119 -6.26 6.65 -8.64
C ILE A 119 -5.25 7.23 -9.61
N ALA A 120 -4.61 8.31 -9.22
CA ALA A 120 -3.47 8.90 -9.90
C ALA A 120 -2.18 8.41 -9.23
N VAL A 121 -1.31 7.76 -9.98
CA VAL A 121 0.09 7.56 -9.57
C VAL A 121 0.86 8.76 -10.09
N GLU A 122 1.30 9.61 -9.17
CA GLU A 122 1.84 10.93 -9.45
C GLU A 122 3.33 10.95 -9.18
N ASP A 123 4.10 11.43 -10.15
CA ASP A 123 5.49 11.82 -9.94
C ASP A 123 5.53 13.30 -9.57
N ARG A 124 6.13 13.60 -8.41
CA ARG A 124 6.33 14.96 -7.89
C ARG A 124 7.78 15.41 -7.99
N GLY A 125 8.62 14.67 -8.73
CA GLY A 125 10.04 14.91 -8.92
C GLY A 125 10.91 14.41 -7.78
N THR A 126 10.49 14.61 -6.53
CA THR A 126 11.19 14.11 -5.33
C THR A 126 10.64 12.78 -4.83
N THR A 127 9.38 12.47 -5.16
CA THR A 127 8.67 11.29 -4.66
C THR A 127 7.54 10.87 -5.59
N THR A 128 7.01 9.66 -5.36
CA THR A 128 5.89 9.10 -6.12
C THR A 128 4.72 8.80 -5.18
N THR A 129 3.62 9.54 -5.38
CA THR A 129 2.42 9.45 -4.55
C THR A 129 1.30 8.70 -5.26
N LEU A 130 0.40 8.09 -4.48
CA LEU A 130 -0.90 7.62 -4.97
C LEU A 130 -1.99 8.55 -4.46
N THR A 131 -2.66 9.27 -5.35
CA THR A 131 -3.71 10.24 -4.99
C THR A 131 -5.06 9.82 -5.55
N ALA A 132 -6.10 9.84 -4.73
CA ALA A 132 -7.48 9.63 -5.17
C ALA A 132 -8.45 10.36 -4.25
N GLY A 133 -9.44 11.04 -4.83
CA GLY A 133 -10.37 11.87 -4.06
C GLY A 133 -9.64 12.94 -3.25
N ALA A 134 -9.87 12.95 -1.93
CA ALA A 134 -9.26 13.87 -0.98
C ALA A 134 -7.97 13.32 -0.32
N TYR A 135 -7.50 12.13 -0.73
CA TYR A 135 -6.43 11.43 -0.02
C TYR A 135 -5.21 11.20 -0.91
N THR A 136 -4.04 11.28 -0.30
CA THR A 136 -2.75 10.95 -0.92
C THR A 136 -1.99 9.98 -0.04
N LEU A 137 -1.60 8.83 -0.60
CA LEU A 137 -0.72 7.85 0.01
C LEU A 137 0.73 8.09 -0.45
N GLU A 138 1.63 8.23 0.50
CA GLU A 138 3.07 8.45 0.29
C GLU A 138 3.88 7.76 1.40
N PHE A 139 5.18 8.04 1.47
CA PHE A 139 6.18 7.37 2.30
C PHE A 139 6.32 5.90 1.92
N SER A 140 6.41 5.68 0.61
CA SER A 140 6.89 4.41 0.08
C SER A 140 8.34 4.15 0.49
N THR A 141 8.71 2.88 0.59
CA THR A 141 10.11 2.48 0.58
C THR A 141 10.55 2.26 -0.87
N GLN A 142 11.62 2.93 -1.30
CA GLN A 142 12.19 2.78 -2.63
C GLN A 142 13.12 1.57 -2.71
N CYS A 143 12.94 0.74 -3.74
CA CYS A 143 13.82 -0.37 -4.09
C CYS A 143 14.25 -0.25 -5.56
N PRO A 144 15.55 -0.15 -5.87
CA PRO A 144 16.70 -0.01 -4.95
C PRO A 144 16.71 1.34 -4.19
N PRO A 145 17.43 1.46 -3.05
CA PRO A 145 18.38 0.49 -2.48
C PRO A 145 17.77 -0.50 -1.47
N MET A 146 16.62 -0.20 -0.88
CA MET A 146 16.03 -1.06 0.17
C MET A 146 15.01 -2.01 -0.45
N CYS A 147 15.47 -3.23 -0.72
CA CYS A 147 14.69 -4.25 -1.40
C CYS A 147 14.34 -5.43 -0.50
N PHE A 148 13.31 -6.18 -0.89
CA PHE A 148 13.13 -7.53 -0.39
C PHE A 148 14.29 -8.40 -0.87
N GLU A 149 15.06 -8.96 0.06
CA GLU A 149 16.06 -9.99 -0.24
C GLU A 149 15.44 -11.23 -0.88
#